data_AF-A0A2V8E1R5-F1
#
_entry.id   AF-A0A2V8E1R5-F1
#
_cell.length_a   1.000
_cell.length_b   1.000
_cell.length_c   1.000
_cell.angle_alpha   90.00
_cell.angle_beta   90.00
_cell.angle_gamma   90.00
#
_symmetry.space_group_name_H-M   'P 1'
#
loop_
_entity.id
_entity.type
_entity.pdbx_description
1 polymer ?
#
loop_
_entity_poly.entity_id
_entity_poly.type
_entity_poly.pdbx_seq_one_letter_code
_entity_poly.pdbx_strand_id
1 'polypeptide(L)'
;MAVQHLVPADTYVVRHAVNSVFGWTGVVFAFLMAARLFGRRAGWIAAVLLIAMPRYLGESMNNTKDLPFAVLMLVGLYYIVTFSPRYPYVSWPHAFKLALAAALALDVRAMGLVLVGYAGIGLLVAVVASRERSLRRLAATVGRFAAIAVLAIVGGTAFWPWAQEQPLVRPVQAFFLASGFSWGNPSLFA
;
A
#
# COMPACT_ATOMS: atom_id res chain seq x y z
N MET A 1 -12.17 16.20 3.07
CA MET A 1 -13.30 17.12 2.82
C MET A 1 -14.00 16.87 1.46
N ALA A 2 -13.77 15.77 0.73
CA ALA A 2 -14.37 15.57 -0.61
C ALA A 2 -15.69 14.77 -0.63
N VAL A 3 -16.02 14.02 0.43
CA VAL A 3 -17.24 13.17 0.49
C VAL A 3 -18.45 13.91 1.11
N GLN A 4 -18.24 15.14 1.59
CA GLN A 4 -19.19 15.90 2.42
C GLN A 4 -20.41 16.46 1.66
N HIS A 5 -20.37 16.51 0.33
CA HIS A 5 -21.45 17.09 -0.47
C HIS A 5 -22.44 16.07 -1.04
N LEU A 6 -22.20 14.76 -0.87
CA LEU A 6 -22.98 13.72 -1.54
C LEU A 6 -23.89 12.90 -0.61
N VAL A 7 -23.71 12.97 0.72
CA VAL A 7 -24.50 12.19 1.67
C VAL A 7 -24.89 13.05 2.88
N PRO A 8 -26.18 13.29 3.15
CA PRO A 8 -26.66 13.95 4.36
C PRO A 8 -26.62 12.95 5.53
N ALA A 9 -25.42 12.53 5.93
CA ALA A 9 -25.21 11.62 7.06
C ALA A 9 -24.19 12.24 8.02
N ASP A 10 -24.35 11.92 9.31
CA ASP A 10 -23.40 12.30 10.35
C ASP A 10 -21.98 11.87 9.97
N THR A 11 -21.01 12.75 10.19
CA THR A 11 -19.59 12.50 9.93
C THR A 11 -19.10 11.23 10.62
N TYR A 12 -19.67 10.89 11.78
CA TYR A 12 -19.36 9.66 12.49
C TYR A 12 -19.80 8.42 11.70
N VAL A 13 -21.00 8.43 11.14
CA VAL A 13 -21.56 7.31 10.35
C VAL A 13 -20.74 7.08 9.09
N VAL A 14 -20.37 8.15 8.38
CA VAL A 14 -19.55 8.05 7.17
C VAL A 14 -18.16 7.47 7.49
N ARG A 15 -17.53 7.90 8.57
CA ARG A 15 -16.23 7.37 9.01
C ARG A 15 -16.31 5.89 9.38
N HIS A 16 -17.34 5.49 10.13
CA HIS A 16 -17.56 4.09 10.51
C HIS A 16 -17.78 3.20 9.29
N ALA A 17 -18.58 3.66 8.32
CA ALA A 17 -18.82 2.94 7.08
C ALA A 17 -17.53 2.74 6.27
N VAL A 18 -16.74 3.81 6.11
CA VAL A 18 -15.44 3.74 5.40
C VAL A 18 -14.48 2.79 6.12
N ASN A 19 -14.34 2.90 7.44
CA ASN A 19 -13.47 2.01 8.21
C ASN A 19 -13.90 0.54 8.09
N SER A 20 -15.21 0.27 8.13
CA SER A 20 -15.76 -1.08 7.95
C SER A 20 -15.42 -1.65 6.57
N VAL A 21 -15.51 -0.84 5.51
CA VAL A 21 -15.13 -1.25 4.15
C VAL A 21 -13.64 -1.59 4.07
N PHE A 22 -12.77 -0.76 4.64
CA PHE A 22 -11.34 -1.09 4.73
C PHE A 22 -11.08 -2.34 5.56
N GLY A 23 -11.78 -2.50 6.69
CA GLY A 23 -11.72 -3.68 7.56
C GLY A 23 -12.01 -4.97 6.80
N TRP A 24 -13.11 -5.01 6.06
CA TRP A 24 -13.44 -6.17 5.20
C TRP A 24 -12.47 -6.35 4.04
N THR A 25 -12.02 -5.25 3.43
CA THR A 25 -11.01 -5.31 2.36
C THR A 25 -9.72 -5.96 2.86
N GLY A 26 -9.26 -5.61 4.06
CA GLY A 26 -8.08 -6.23 4.67
C GLY A 26 -8.24 -7.73 4.91
N VAL A 27 -9.42 -8.19 5.34
CA VAL A 27 -9.72 -9.63 5.49
C VAL A 27 -9.64 -10.35 4.14
N VAL A 28 -10.24 -9.77 3.09
CA VAL A 28 -10.21 -10.35 1.74
C VAL A 28 -8.77 -10.44 1.23
N PHE A 29 -7.98 -9.37 1.36
CA PHE A 29 -6.60 -9.40 0.89
C PHE A 29 -5.68 -10.27 1.74
N ALA A 30 -5.94 -10.41 3.04
CA ALA A 30 -5.24 -11.37 3.90
C ALA A 30 -5.52 -12.81 3.45
N PHE A 31 -6.79 -13.12 3.15
CA PHE A 31 -7.18 -14.40 2.55
C PHE A 31 -6.44 -14.63 1.22
N LEU A 32 -6.51 -13.67 0.30
CA LEU A 32 -5.93 -13.81 -1.04
C LEU A 32 -4.41 -13.98 -0.99
N MET A 33 -3.73 -13.22 -0.13
CA MET A 33 -2.30 -13.29 0.10
C MET A 33 -1.89 -14.67 0.61
N ALA A 34 -2.49 -15.12 1.73
CA ALA A 34 -2.14 -16.40 2.33
C ALA A 34 -2.54 -17.58 1.43
N ALA A 35 -3.68 -17.49 0.74
CA ALA A 35 -4.10 -18.49 -0.23
C ALA A 35 -3.12 -18.63 -1.39
N ARG A 36 -2.55 -17.51 -1.85
CA ARG A 36 -1.58 -17.49 -2.95
C ARG A 36 -0.23 -18.11 -2.59
N LEU A 37 0.21 -17.93 -1.33
CA LEU A 37 1.51 -18.38 -0.86
C LEU A 37 1.48 -19.82 -0.31
N PHE A 38 0.43 -20.17 0.43
CA PHE A 38 0.35 -21.41 1.22
C PHE A 38 -0.88 -22.26 0.92
N GLY A 39 -1.67 -21.89 -0.10
CA GLY A 39 -2.87 -22.59 -0.54
C GLY A 39 -4.14 -22.18 0.20
N ARG A 40 -5.29 -22.59 -0.35
CA ARG A 40 -6.62 -22.06 0.04
C ARG A 40 -6.97 -22.24 1.53
N ARG A 41 -6.48 -23.29 2.18
CA ARG A 41 -6.69 -23.52 3.62
C ARG A 41 -6.02 -22.45 4.47
N ALA A 42 -4.78 -22.10 4.15
CA ALA A 42 -4.06 -21.02 4.82
C ALA A 42 -4.73 -19.66 4.63
N GLY A 43 -5.34 -19.42 3.46
CA GLY A 43 -6.18 -18.25 3.22
C GLY A 43 -7.31 -18.11 4.24
N TRP A 44 -8.10 -19.17 4.43
CA TRP A 44 -9.20 -19.16 5.41
C TRP A 44 -8.70 -19.00 6.83
N ILE A 45 -7.60 -19.67 7.19
CA ILE A 45 -6.98 -19.52 8.51
C ILE A 45 -6.57 -18.05 8.74
N ALA A 46 -5.91 -17.41 7.77
CA ALA A 46 -5.51 -16.01 7.87
C ALA A 46 -6.71 -15.07 8.03
N ALA A 47 -7.80 -15.29 7.28
CA ALA A 47 -9.02 -14.51 7.40
C ALA A 47 -9.67 -14.62 8.78
N VAL A 48 -9.79 -15.85 9.30
CA VAL A 48 -10.36 -16.11 10.63
C VAL A 48 -9.49 -15.51 11.72
N LEU A 49 -8.17 -15.69 11.65
CA LEU A 49 -7.25 -15.10 12.63
C LEU A 49 -7.31 -13.57 12.63
N LEU A 50 -7.41 -12.94 11.46
CA LEU A 50 -7.49 -11.48 11.37
C LEU A 50 -8.82 -10.95 11.93
N ILE A 51 -9.95 -11.62 11.64
CA ILE A 51 -11.24 -11.27 12.23
C ILE A 51 -11.22 -11.50 13.75
N ALA A 52 -10.62 -12.59 14.22
CA ALA A 52 -10.55 -12.91 15.64
C ALA A 52 -9.58 -12.00 16.42
N MET A 53 -8.75 -11.20 15.74
CA MET A 53 -7.77 -10.32 16.38
C MET A 53 -8.47 -9.06 16.94
N PRO A 54 -8.55 -8.89 18.28
CA PRO A 54 -9.31 -7.78 18.88
C PRO A 54 -8.78 -6.41 18.48
N ARG A 55 -7.45 -6.30 18.32
CA ARG A 55 -6.80 -5.07 17.85
C ARG A 55 -7.27 -4.70 16.44
N TYR A 56 -7.32 -5.66 15.51
CA TYR A 56 -7.76 -5.37 14.14
C TYR A 56 -9.23 -4.95 14.11
N LEU A 57 -10.10 -5.65 14.84
CA LEU A 57 -11.51 -5.27 14.94
C LEU A 57 -11.70 -3.87 15.54
N GLY A 58 -11.01 -3.55 16.64
CA GLY A 58 -11.08 -2.22 17.26
C GLY A 58 -10.64 -1.10 16.30
N GLU A 59 -9.53 -1.31 15.59
CA GLU A 59 -9.04 -0.40 14.55
C GLU A 59 -10.04 -0.28 13.40
N SER A 60 -10.71 -1.38 13.03
CA SER A 60 -11.68 -1.43 11.93
C SER A 60 -12.97 -0.65 12.17
N MET A 61 -13.26 -0.32 13.42
CA MET A 61 -14.43 0.49 13.79
C MET A 61 -14.01 1.94 14.06
N ASN A 62 -12.92 2.15 14.78
CA ASN A 62 -12.62 3.47 15.34
C ASN A 62 -11.49 4.24 14.65
N ASN A 63 -10.54 3.59 13.96
CA ASN A 63 -9.36 4.29 13.45
C ASN A 63 -9.47 4.60 11.95
N THR A 64 -9.57 5.89 11.65
CA THR A 64 -9.72 6.41 10.28
C THR A 64 -8.43 6.57 9.51
N LYS A 65 -7.26 6.32 10.12
CA LYS A 65 -5.96 6.53 9.48
C LYS A 65 -5.10 5.27 9.45
N ASP A 66 -4.95 4.58 10.57
CA ASP A 66 -4.00 3.46 10.64
C ASP A 66 -4.53 2.20 9.98
N LEU A 67 -5.83 1.92 10.12
CA LEU A 67 -6.45 0.79 9.44
C LEU A 67 -6.42 0.95 7.91
N PRO A 68 -6.89 2.06 7.30
CA PRO A 68 -6.77 2.24 5.85
C PRO A 68 -5.32 2.12 5.36
N PHE A 69 -4.37 2.69 6.10
CA PHE A 69 -2.95 2.56 5.77
C PHE A 69 -2.50 1.10 5.77
N ALA A 70 -2.77 0.34 6.85
CA ALA A 70 -2.38 -1.06 6.96
C ALA A 70 -2.99 -1.93 5.85
N VAL A 71 -4.26 -1.69 5.51
CA VAL A 71 -4.97 -2.41 4.45
C VAL A 71 -4.35 -2.08 3.08
N LEU A 72 -4.09 -0.81 2.78
CA LEU A 72 -3.47 -0.41 1.51
C LEU A 72 -2.04 -0.97 1.37
N MET A 73 -1.27 -1.03 2.46
CA MET A 73 0.02 -1.72 2.50
C MET A 73 -0.12 -3.20 2.17
N LEU A 74 -1.12 -3.89 2.74
CA LEU A 74 -1.42 -5.30 2.45
C LEU A 74 -1.83 -5.51 0.99
N VAL A 75 -2.68 -4.64 0.43
CA VAL A 75 -3.07 -4.66 -1.00
C VAL A 75 -1.84 -4.48 -1.91
N GLY A 76 -0.99 -3.50 -1.60
CA GLY A 76 0.24 -3.27 -2.36
C GLY A 76 1.17 -4.48 -2.33
N LEU A 77 1.42 -5.04 -1.14
CA LEU A 77 2.19 -6.27 -0.98
C LEU A 77 1.60 -7.44 -1.77
N TYR A 78 0.27 -7.58 -1.79
CA TYR A 78 -0.40 -8.65 -2.55
C TYR A 78 -0.09 -8.54 -4.04
N TYR A 79 -0.13 -7.33 -4.60
CA TYR A 79 0.24 -7.14 -6.00
C TYR A 79 1.72 -7.38 -6.28
N ILE A 80 2.60 -7.11 -5.31
CA ILE A 80 4.04 -7.38 -5.43
C ILE A 80 4.32 -8.90 -5.45
N VAL A 81 3.73 -9.67 -4.54
CA VAL A 81 3.96 -11.14 -4.51
C VAL A 81 3.32 -11.88 -5.68
N THR A 82 2.38 -11.24 -6.39
CA THR A 82 1.70 -11.80 -7.56
C THR A 82 2.39 -11.45 -8.88
N PHE A 83 3.59 -10.84 -8.83
CA PHE A 83 4.40 -10.65 -10.03
C PHE A 83 4.65 -11.97 -10.75
N SER A 84 4.63 -11.90 -12.08
CA SER A 84 4.89 -13.04 -12.95
C SER A 84 6.37 -13.45 -12.83
N PRO A 85 6.67 -14.76 -12.74
CA PRO A 85 8.06 -15.25 -12.77
C PRO A 85 8.69 -15.14 -14.16
N ARG A 86 7.93 -14.77 -15.18
CA ARG A 86 8.38 -14.63 -16.58
C ARG A 86 8.00 -13.26 -17.13
N TYR A 87 8.79 -12.77 -18.08
CA TYR A 87 8.47 -11.55 -18.81
C TYR A 87 7.10 -11.69 -19.52
N PRO A 88 6.22 -10.68 -19.45
CA PRO A 88 6.34 -9.45 -18.66
C PRO A 88 6.08 -9.71 -17.17
N TYR A 89 7.06 -9.41 -16.30
CA TYR A 89 6.96 -9.64 -14.84
C TYR A 89 5.75 -8.94 -14.21
N VAL A 90 5.41 -7.76 -14.74
CA VAL A 90 4.26 -6.97 -14.33
C VAL A 90 3.50 -6.53 -15.58
N SER A 91 2.21 -6.85 -15.63
CA SER A 91 1.31 -6.36 -16.66
C SER A 91 0.84 -4.93 -16.32
N TRP A 92 0.45 -4.14 -17.33
CA TRP A 92 -0.04 -2.78 -17.11
C TRP A 92 -1.22 -2.67 -16.12
N PRO A 93 -2.23 -3.57 -16.14
CA PRO A 93 -3.27 -3.55 -15.13
C PRO A 93 -2.76 -3.80 -13.71
N HIS A 94 -1.76 -4.69 -13.55
CA HIS A 94 -1.14 -4.93 -12.24
C HIS A 94 -0.30 -3.72 -11.79
N ALA A 95 0.44 -3.10 -12.70
CA ALA A 95 1.19 -1.88 -12.44
C ALA A 95 0.28 -0.75 -11.95
N PHE A 96 -0.86 -0.54 -12.62
CA PHE A 96 -1.83 0.48 -12.21
C PHE A 96 -2.42 0.21 -10.83
N LYS A 97 -2.84 -1.04 -10.54
CA LYS A 97 -3.40 -1.41 -9.23
C LYS A 97 -2.38 -1.21 -8.11
N LEU A 98 -1.13 -1.59 -8.34
CA LEU A 98 -0.04 -1.39 -7.38
C LEU A 98 0.27 0.10 -7.18
N ALA A 99 0.35 0.88 -8.26
CA ALA A 99 0.57 2.32 -8.18
C ALA A 99 -0.58 3.03 -7.44
N LEU A 100 -1.83 2.65 -7.69
CA LEU A 100 -2.99 3.19 -7.00
C LEU A 100 -2.97 2.84 -5.50
N ALA A 101 -2.66 1.60 -5.14
CA ALA A 101 -2.53 1.20 -3.73
C ALA A 101 -1.42 1.99 -3.01
N ALA A 102 -0.27 2.16 -3.68
CA ALA A 102 0.85 2.94 -3.14
C ALA A 102 0.54 4.44 -3.03
N ALA A 103 -0.12 5.03 -4.02
CA ALA A 103 -0.58 6.43 -4.00
C ALA A 103 -1.52 6.67 -2.83
N LEU A 104 -2.57 5.85 -2.69
CA LEU A 104 -3.52 5.95 -1.59
C LEU A 104 -2.84 5.73 -0.23
N ALA A 105 -1.90 4.78 -0.13
CA ALA A 105 -1.15 4.58 1.12
C ALA A 105 -0.31 5.81 1.49
N LEU A 106 0.29 6.46 0.48
CA LEU A 106 1.11 7.65 0.63
C LEU A 106 0.28 8.88 1.05
N ASP A 107 -0.92 9.05 0.48
CA ASP A 107 -1.87 10.09 0.91
C ASP A 107 -2.30 9.90 2.38
N VAL A 108 -2.37 8.65 2.86
CA VAL A 108 -2.71 8.37 4.27
C VAL A 108 -1.51 8.61 5.19
N ARG A 109 -0.31 8.10 4.84
CA ARG A 109 0.94 8.31 5.59
C ARG A 109 2.16 8.32 4.67
N ALA A 110 3.15 9.18 4.97
CA ALA A 110 4.41 9.25 4.23
C ALA A 110 5.16 7.90 4.10
N MET A 111 4.99 7.00 5.07
CA MET A 111 5.55 5.64 5.03
C MET A 111 4.98 4.76 3.91
N GLY A 112 3.90 5.17 3.24
CA GLY A 112 3.37 4.47 2.06
C GLY A 112 4.38 4.39 0.91
N LEU A 113 5.37 5.30 0.88
CA LEU A 113 6.46 5.29 -0.09
C LEU A 113 7.26 3.97 -0.08
N VAL A 114 7.28 3.26 1.05
CA VAL A 114 7.97 1.97 1.19
C VAL A 114 7.45 0.93 0.20
N LEU A 115 6.17 0.98 -0.19
CA LEU A 115 5.62 0.08 -1.21
C LEU A 115 6.34 0.21 -2.57
N VAL A 116 6.78 1.41 -2.93
CA VAL A 116 7.57 1.62 -4.16
C VAL A 116 8.92 0.90 -4.04
N GLY A 117 9.57 0.98 -2.88
CA GLY A 117 10.80 0.23 -2.60
C GLY A 117 10.60 -1.28 -2.68
N TYR A 118 9.54 -1.80 -2.03
CA TYR A 118 9.20 -3.23 -2.11
C TYR A 118 8.83 -3.70 -3.51
N ALA A 119 8.17 -2.87 -4.32
CA ALA A 119 7.92 -3.17 -5.72
C ALA A 119 9.22 -3.32 -6.52
N GLY A 120 10.19 -2.44 -6.27
CA GLY A 120 11.52 -2.53 -6.87
C GLY A 120 12.25 -3.83 -6.49
N ILE A 121 12.21 -4.19 -5.21
CA ILE A 121 12.79 -5.47 -4.72
C ILE A 121 12.07 -6.66 -5.35
N GLY A 122 10.74 -6.67 -5.39
CA GLY A 122 9.96 -7.75 -6.00
C GLY A 122 10.27 -7.94 -7.49
N LEU A 123 10.40 -6.84 -8.24
CA LEU A 123 10.83 -6.87 -9.64
C LEU A 123 12.26 -7.38 -9.80
N LEU A 124 13.19 -6.93 -8.95
CA LEU A 124 14.57 -7.39 -8.97
C LEU A 124 14.64 -8.91 -8.74
N VAL A 125 13.91 -9.42 -7.74
CA VAL A 125 13.81 -10.86 -7.45
C VAL A 125 13.26 -11.60 -8.67
N ALA A 126 12.18 -11.11 -9.29
CA ALA A 126 11.59 -11.75 -10.48
C ALA A 126 12.57 -11.78 -11.67
N VAL A 127 13.29 -10.69 -11.92
CA VAL A 127 14.32 -10.60 -12.96
C VAL A 127 15.46 -11.59 -12.70
N VAL A 128 16.03 -11.58 -11.50
CA VAL A 128 17.14 -12.45 -11.10
C VAL A 128 16.72 -13.93 -11.16
N ALA A 129 15.54 -14.27 -10.64
CA ALA A 129 15.01 -15.64 -10.66
C ALA A 129 14.79 -16.15 -12.09
N SER A 130 14.34 -15.29 -13.00
CA SER A 130 14.16 -15.65 -14.41
C SER A 130 15.45 -15.75 -15.22
N ARG A 131 16.60 -15.32 -14.65
CA ARG A 131 17.91 -15.21 -15.33
C ARG A 131 17.86 -14.44 -16.65
N GLU A 132 16.98 -13.44 -16.75
CA GLU A 132 16.81 -12.65 -17.95
C GLU A 132 18.05 -11.79 -18.23
N ARG A 133 18.53 -11.82 -19.47
CA ARG A 133 19.72 -11.08 -19.93
C ARG A 133 19.41 -10.12 -21.07
N SER A 134 18.19 -10.12 -21.60
CA SER A 134 17.80 -9.23 -22.69
C SER A 134 17.73 -7.79 -22.20
N LEU A 135 18.66 -6.94 -22.65
CA LEU A 135 18.68 -5.51 -22.34
C LEU A 135 17.35 -4.82 -22.67
N ARG A 136 16.70 -5.20 -23.78
CA ARG A 136 15.39 -4.66 -24.17
C ARG A 136 14.31 -4.95 -23.12
N ARG A 137 14.27 -6.18 -22.57
CA ARG A 137 13.28 -6.58 -21.56
C ARG A 137 13.58 -5.98 -20.19
N LEU A 138 14.87 -5.84 -19.86
CA LEU A 138 15.31 -5.15 -18.65
C LEU A 138 14.94 -3.66 -18.69
N ALA A 139 15.25 -2.97 -19.79
CA ALA A 139 14.87 -1.57 -19.99
C ALA A 139 13.35 -1.37 -19.92
N ALA A 140 12.57 -2.26 -20.54
CA ALA A 140 11.11 -2.21 -20.42
C ALA A 140 10.60 -2.45 -18.99
N THR A 141 11.29 -3.30 -18.21
CA THR A 141 10.95 -3.55 -16.80
C THR A 141 11.27 -2.34 -15.92
N VAL A 142 12.42 -1.71 -16.14
CA VAL A 142 12.78 -0.43 -15.49
C VAL A 142 11.78 0.66 -15.87
N GLY A 143 11.38 0.76 -17.13
CA GLY A 143 10.36 1.72 -17.57
C GLY A 143 9.00 1.49 -16.88
N ARG A 144 8.57 0.23 -16.72
CA ARG A 144 7.35 -0.09 -15.95
C ARG A 144 7.49 0.24 -14.48
N PHE A 145 8.64 -0.04 -13.86
CA PHE A 145 8.91 0.34 -12.48
C PHE A 145 8.87 1.85 -12.29
N ALA A 146 9.53 2.61 -13.18
CA ALA A 146 9.50 4.06 -13.18
C ALA A 146 8.07 4.59 -13.31
N ALA A 147 7.25 4.00 -14.19
CA ALA A 147 5.83 4.35 -14.30
C ALA A 147 5.07 4.09 -12.99
N ILE A 148 5.28 2.95 -12.33
CA ILE A 148 4.67 2.65 -11.02
C ILE A 148 5.10 3.68 -9.98
N ALA A 149 6.40 3.99 -9.89
CA ALA A 149 6.95 4.93 -8.92
C ALA A 149 6.42 6.35 -9.14
N VAL A 150 6.41 6.84 -10.38
CA VAL A 150 5.90 8.17 -10.72
C VAL A 150 4.40 8.26 -10.45
N LEU A 151 3.62 7.28 -10.87
CA LEU A 151 2.17 7.25 -10.62
C LEU A 151 1.85 7.18 -9.13
N ALA A 152 2.60 6.39 -8.36
CA ALA A 152 2.44 6.29 -6.92
C ALA A 152 2.78 7.61 -6.20
N ILE A 153 3.92 8.23 -6.54
CA ILE A 153 4.40 9.46 -5.91
C ILE A 153 3.49 10.64 -6.26
N VAL A 154 3.22 10.85 -7.56
CA VAL A 154 2.35 11.95 -8.02
C VAL A 154 0.92 11.73 -7.53
N GLY A 155 0.40 10.50 -7.64
CA GLY A 155 -0.93 10.15 -7.16
C GLY A 155 -1.08 10.37 -5.66
N GLY A 156 -0.08 10.00 -4.86
CA GLY A 156 -0.07 10.18 -3.41
C GLY A 156 0.19 11.62 -2.93
N THR A 157 0.15 12.59 -3.84
CA THR A 157 0.09 14.01 -3.51
C THR A 157 -1.29 14.62 -3.74
N ALA A 158 -2.24 13.85 -4.30
CA ALA A 158 -3.54 14.36 -4.73
C ALA A 158 -4.33 15.03 -3.61
N PHE A 159 -4.20 14.54 -2.37
CA PHE A 159 -4.90 15.10 -1.21
C PHE A 159 -3.97 15.83 -0.22
N TRP A 160 -2.76 16.18 -0.67
CA TRP A 160 -1.73 16.79 0.16
C TRP A 160 -1.25 18.12 -0.43
N PRO A 161 -1.91 19.26 -0.11
CA PRO A 161 -1.62 20.57 -0.72
C PRO A 161 -0.15 20.98 -0.66
N TRP A 162 0.51 20.73 0.47
CA TRP A 162 1.95 20.93 0.58
C TRP A 162 2.69 20.05 -0.44
N ALA A 163 2.44 18.75 -0.52
CA ALA A 163 3.13 17.91 -1.49
C ALA A 163 2.83 18.27 -2.97
N GLN A 164 1.67 18.85 -3.27
CA GLN A 164 1.30 19.27 -4.63
C GLN A 164 2.21 20.34 -5.23
N GLU A 165 2.81 21.22 -4.41
CA GLU A 165 3.74 22.23 -4.92
C GLU A 165 5.01 21.61 -5.51
N GLN A 166 5.46 20.47 -4.96
CA GLN A 166 6.61 19.72 -5.49
C GLN A 166 6.36 18.20 -5.36
N PRO A 167 5.56 17.61 -6.27
CA PRO A 167 5.03 16.26 -6.10
C PRO A 167 6.08 15.16 -6.00
N LEU A 168 7.25 15.34 -6.63
CA LEU A 168 8.32 14.34 -6.62
C LEU A 168 9.27 14.49 -5.42
N VAL A 169 9.38 15.69 -4.84
CA VAL A 169 10.39 16.00 -3.82
C VAL A 169 9.78 15.89 -2.42
N ARG A 170 8.61 16.50 -2.22
CA ARG A 170 7.99 16.65 -0.90
C ARG A 170 7.58 15.32 -0.25
N PRO A 171 7.05 14.31 -0.98
CA PRO A 171 6.78 13.01 -0.37
C PRO A 171 8.04 12.28 0.09
N VAL A 172 9.13 12.38 -0.67
CA VAL A 172 10.44 11.79 -0.31
C VAL A 172 11.02 12.51 0.91
N GLN A 173 10.95 13.85 0.92
CA GLN A 173 11.37 14.66 2.07
C GLN A 173 10.58 14.29 3.33
N ALA A 174 9.27 14.19 3.24
CA ALA A 174 8.42 13.84 4.37
C ALA A 174 8.70 12.43 4.91
N PHE A 175 9.04 11.48 4.03
CA PHE A 175 9.49 10.15 4.46
C PHE A 175 10.76 10.23 5.33
N PHE A 176 11.78 10.97 4.89
CA PHE A 176 13.02 11.12 5.66
C PHE A 176 12.79 11.88 6.98
N LEU A 177 12.01 12.95 6.96
CA LEU A 177 11.63 13.69 8.17
C LEU A 177 10.90 12.81 9.18
N ALA A 178 9.98 11.95 8.71
CA ALA A 178 9.28 11.00 9.56
C ALA A 178 10.22 9.93 10.14
N SER A 179 11.23 9.50 9.38
CA SER A 179 12.21 8.49 9.83
C SER A 179 13.22 9.01 10.85
N GLY A 180 13.54 10.31 10.80
CA GLY A 180 14.52 10.97 11.67
C GLY A 180 13.91 11.62 12.92
N PHE A 181 12.65 11.35 13.25
CA PHE A 181 11.97 12.01 14.36
C PHE A 181 12.55 11.55 15.71
N SER A 182 13.32 12.42 16.37
CA SER A 182 13.85 12.17 17.71
C SER A 182 12.76 12.40 18.75
N TRP A 183 12.39 11.36 19.51
CA TRP A 183 11.44 11.48 20.61
C TRP A 183 12.12 12.14 21.82
N GLY A 184 11.80 13.40 22.09
CA GLY A 184 12.45 14.21 23.14
C GLY A 184 11.88 14.01 24.56
N ASN A 185 10.88 13.15 24.73
CA ASN A 185 10.31 12.84 26.04
C ASN A 185 10.94 11.58 26.63
N PRO A 186 11.13 11.51 27.96
CA PRO A 186 11.57 10.27 28.61
C PRO A 186 10.56 9.17 28.30
N SER A 187 11.02 8.11 27.65
CA SER A 187 10.27 6.87 27.53
C SER A 187 10.41 6.06 28.81
N LEU A 188 9.36 5.37 29.24
CA LEU A 188 9.37 4.46 30.41
C LEU A 188 10.50 3.41 30.42
N PHE A 189 11.18 3.22 29.30
CA PHE A 189 12.26 2.27 29.10
C PHE A 189 13.61 2.92 28.72
N ALA A 190 13.75 4.25 28.86
CA ALA A 190 15.01 4.97 28.67
C ALA A 190 15.36 5.81 29.90
#